data_AF-A0A9N9N0Q1-F1
#
_entry.id   AF-A0A9N9N0Q1-F1
#
_cell.length_a   1.000
_cell.length_b   1.000
_cell.length_c   1.000
_cell.angle_alpha   90.00
_cell.angle_beta   90.00
_cell.angle_gamma   90.00
#
_symmetry.space_group_name_H-M   'P 1'
#
loop_
_entity.id
_entity.type
_entity.pdbx_description
1 polymer ?
#
loop_
_entity_poly.entity_id
_entity_poly.type
_entity_poly.pdbx_seq_one_letter_code
_entity_poly.pdbx_strand_id
1 'polypeptide(L)'
;MKHNVTIYQKYLEPGHTYMECDSVHANIERKLKNREIHLPSDYLSVTREARQNPRPYEAIDLDFSFFLNFASNEHLRYSSIRPGRLKDDPTVTDIKALKYENGKIEVKINYDTEWQELPARPKEIPIIEKYPRMLNQRCKIPDNKWKHLQELKTVHVHHFYDNLPH
;
A
#
# COMPACT_ATOMS: atom_id res chain seq x y z
N MET A 1 13.52 -19.74 9.51
CA MET A 1 12.57 -19.73 8.38
C MET A 1 11.69 -20.95 8.53
N LYS A 2 10.42 -20.76 8.92
CA LYS A 2 9.56 -21.82 9.47
C LYS A 2 8.71 -22.54 8.42
N HIS A 3 8.69 -22.06 7.19
CA HIS A 3 7.90 -22.59 6.08
C HIS A 3 8.74 -22.59 4.80
N ASN A 4 8.93 -23.75 4.18
CA ASN A 4 9.62 -23.92 2.90
C ASN A 4 8.71 -23.48 1.75
N VAL A 5 8.44 -22.17 1.68
CA VAL A 5 7.50 -21.57 0.73
C VAL A 5 8.26 -20.72 -0.27
N THR A 6 7.98 -20.96 -1.54
CA THR A 6 8.48 -20.15 -2.65
C THR A 6 7.38 -19.18 -3.08
N ILE A 7 7.69 -17.88 -3.09
CA ILE A 7 6.75 -16.83 -3.50
C ILE A 7 7.18 -16.29 -4.85
N TYR A 8 6.23 -16.13 -5.78
CA TYR A 8 6.45 -15.51 -7.08
C TYR A 8 5.70 -14.19 -7.14
N GLN A 9 6.43 -13.10 -7.38
CA GLN A 9 5.85 -11.80 -7.68
C GLN A 9 6.05 -11.51 -9.16
N LYS A 10 4.96 -11.48 -9.92
CA LYS A 10 4.99 -11.21 -11.36
C LYS A 10 4.54 -9.77 -11.59
N TYR A 11 5.28 -9.05 -12.43
CA TYR A 11 4.88 -7.74 -12.92
C TYR A 11 4.11 -7.94 -14.22
N LEU A 12 2.93 -7.31 -14.30
CA LEU A 12 2.00 -7.47 -15.40
C LEU A 12 2.27 -6.40 -16.45
N GLU A 13 2.18 -6.78 -17.72
CA GLU A 13 2.32 -5.85 -18.84
C GLU A 13 1.01 -5.07 -19.08
N PRO A 14 1.10 -3.82 -19.57
CA PRO A 14 -0.07 -3.03 -19.91
C PRO A 14 -0.94 -3.76 -20.95
N GLY A 15 -2.25 -3.82 -20.72
CA GLY A 15 -3.22 -4.36 -21.69
C GLY A 15 -3.87 -5.69 -21.33
N HIS A 16 -3.43 -6.36 -20.26
CA HIS A 16 -3.97 -7.67 -19.86
C HIS A 16 -4.29 -7.79 -18.38
N THR A 17 -5.19 -6.95 -17.85
CA THR A 17 -5.71 -7.17 -16.50
C THR A 17 -7.10 -6.61 -16.28
N TYR A 18 -8.03 -7.50 -15.96
CA TYR A 18 -9.15 -7.20 -15.08
C TYR A 18 -8.89 -8.00 -13.81
N MET A 19 -8.42 -7.34 -12.76
CA MET A 19 -8.25 -7.96 -11.45
C MET A 19 -9.59 -7.93 -10.71
N GLU A 20 -9.80 -8.85 -9.77
CA GLU A 20 -11.00 -8.84 -8.93
C GLU A 20 -11.14 -7.51 -8.15
N CYS A 21 -10.02 -6.88 -7.78
CA CYS A 21 -9.99 -5.56 -7.17
C CYS A 21 -10.64 -4.49 -8.05
N ASP A 22 -10.46 -4.58 -9.37
CA ASP A 22 -11.02 -3.62 -10.33
C ASP A 22 -12.54 -3.69 -10.35
N SER A 23 -13.13 -4.86 -10.06
CA SER A 23 -14.58 -5.00 -9.91
C SER A 23 -15.14 -4.27 -8.68
N VAL A 24 -14.40 -4.30 -7.56
CA VAL A 24 -14.76 -3.57 -6.34
C VAL A 24 -14.67 -2.06 -6.59
N HIS A 25 -13.56 -1.62 -7.19
CA HIS A 25 -13.35 -0.23 -7.55
C HIS A 25 -14.45 0.29 -8.48
N ALA A 26 -14.76 -0.44 -9.56
CA ALA A 26 -15.80 -0.06 -10.51
C ALA A 26 -17.19 0.05 -9.88
N ASN A 27 -17.53 -0.83 -8.92
CA ASN A 27 -18.81 -0.77 -8.21
C ASN A 27 -18.90 0.47 -7.30
N ILE A 28 -17.84 0.77 -6.56
CA ILE A 28 -17.77 1.96 -5.71
C ILE A 28 -17.85 3.22 -6.57
N GLU A 29 -17.09 3.29 -7.66
CA GLU A 29 -17.10 4.43 -8.58
C GLU A 29 -18.50 4.65 -9.18
N ARG A 30 -19.19 3.58 -9.60
CA ARG A 30 -20.56 3.65 -10.09
C ARG A 30 -21.54 4.18 -9.04
N LYS A 31 -21.35 3.81 -7.77
CA LYS A 31 -22.20 4.27 -6.66
C LYS A 31 -21.89 5.69 -6.22
N LEU A 32 -20.64 6.14 -6.42
CA LEU A 32 -20.21 7.52 -6.20
C LEU A 32 -20.72 8.47 -7.27
N LYS A 33 -20.91 8.01 -8.52
CA LYS A 33 -21.48 8.83 -9.59
C LYS A 33 -22.86 9.34 -9.18
N ASN A 34 -23.05 10.66 -9.27
CA ASN A 34 -24.27 11.39 -8.91
C ASN A 34 -24.66 11.35 -7.42
N ARG A 35 -23.72 11.11 -6.51
CA ARG A 35 -23.94 11.27 -5.08
C ARG A 35 -23.17 12.49 -4.57
N GLU A 36 -23.86 13.32 -3.80
CA GLU A 36 -23.19 14.40 -3.06
C GLU A 36 -22.45 13.81 -1.87
N ILE A 37 -21.18 14.19 -1.73
CA ILE A 37 -20.33 13.81 -0.61
C ILE A 37 -20.00 15.08 0.16
N HIS A 38 -20.45 15.14 1.41
CA HIS A 38 -20.21 16.30 2.28
C HIS A 38 -19.09 16.00 3.29
N LEU A 39 -18.99 14.75 3.74
CA LEU A 39 -18.02 14.33 4.74
C LEU A 39 -17.17 13.14 4.25
N PRO A 40 -15.90 13.04 4.67
CA PRO A 40 -15.08 11.85 4.40
C PRO A 40 -15.71 10.54 4.90
N SER A 41 -16.45 10.59 6.01
CA SER A 41 -17.19 9.44 6.54
C SER A 41 -18.26 8.91 5.58
N ASP A 42 -18.78 9.75 4.69
CA ASP A 42 -19.80 9.34 3.71
C ASP A 42 -19.22 8.33 2.72
N TYR A 43 -17.92 8.40 2.42
CA TYR A 43 -17.24 7.39 1.60
C TYR A 43 -17.33 5.99 2.19
N LEU A 44 -17.34 5.84 3.52
CA LEU A 44 -17.53 4.54 4.18
C LEU A 44 -18.92 3.99 3.89
N SER A 45 -19.95 4.82 4.02
CA SER A 45 -21.34 4.45 3.74
C SER A 45 -21.52 4.07 2.26
N VAL A 46 -21.00 4.89 1.35
CA VAL A 46 -21.02 4.61 -0.09
C VAL A 46 -20.34 3.30 -0.41
N THR A 47 -19.17 3.07 0.19
CA THR A 47 -18.40 1.85 -0.03
C THR A 47 -19.18 0.62 0.41
N ARG A 48 -19.81 0.65 1.60
CA ARG A 48 -20.65 -0.47 2.08
C ARG A 48 -21.83 -0.75 1.15
N GLU A 49 -22.48 0.31 0.66
CA GLU A 49 -23.64 0.21 -0.23
C GLU A 49 -23.29 -0.17 -1.68
N ALA A 50 -22.03 -0.05 -2.10
CA ALA A 50 -21.61 -0.24 -3.49
C ALA A 50 -21.84 -1.67 -4.02
N ARG A 51 -21.95 -2.67 -3.12
CA ARG A 51 -22.35 -4.04 -3.48
C ARG A 51 -23.47 -4.50 -2.55
N GLN A 52 -24.61 -4.89 -3.11
CA GLN A 52 -25.71 -5.43 -2.31
C GLN A 52 -25.67 -6.96 -2.24
N ASN A 53 -25.34 -7.63 -3.36
CA ASN A 53 -25.26 -9.09 -3.46
C ASN A 53 -23.82 -9.55 -3.73
N PRO A 54 -23.32 -10.63 -3.10
CA PRO A 54 -24.00 -11.48 -2.11
C PRO A 54 -24.14 -10.83 -0.73
N ARG A 55 -23.35 -9.79 -0.43
CA ARG A 55 -23.48 -8.96 0.78
C ARG A 55 -22.75 -7.61 0.61
N PRO A 56 -23.10 -6.57 1.40
CA PRO A 56 -22.34 -5.32 1.53
C PRO A 56 -20.83 -5.51 1.65
N TYR A 57 -20.07 -4.52 1.16
CA TYR A 57 -18.64 -4.48 1.45
C TYR A 57 -18.40 -4.11 2.92
N GLU A 58 -17.30 -4.62 3.47
CA GLU A 58 -16.80 -4.16 4.75
C GLU A 58 -15.91 -2.94 4.50
N ALA A 59 -16.29 -1.80 5.08
CA ALA A 59 -15.50 -0.57 5.01
C ALA A 59 -15.04 -0.19 6.42
N ILE A 60 -13.73 -0.08 6.60
CA ILE A 60 -13.08 0.24 7.86
C ILE A 60 -12.41 1.60 7.69
N ASP A 61 -12.66 2.51 8.63
CA ASP A 61 -11.95 3.77 8.69
C ASP A 61 -10.58 3.53 9.33
N LEU A 62 -9.51 3.89 8.63
CA LEU A 62 -8.15 3.61 9.05
C LEU A 62 -7.54 4.85 9.70
N ASP A 63 -6.89 4.65 10.84
CA ASP A 63 -6.14 5.72 11.51
C ASP A 63 -4.63 5.56 11.35
N PHE A 64 -3.88 6.51 11.91
CA PHE A 64 -2.41 6.51 11.88
C PHE A 64 -1.79 5.24 12.52
N SER A 65 -2.54 4.52 13.37
CA SER A 65 -2.05 3.34 14.07
C SER A 65 -2.03 2.08 13.19
N PHE A 66 -2.79 2.09 12.09
CA PHE A 66 -2.84 1.00 11.13
C PHE A 66 -1.57 0.90 10.26
N PHE A 67 -0.98 2.05 9.91
CA PHE A 67 0.12 2.10 8.95
C PHE A 67 1.45 1.68 9.60
N LEU A 68 2.14 0.72 8.98
CA LEU A 68 3.44 0.21 9.39
C LEU A 68 4.55 0.76 8.48
N ASN A 69 5.75 0.91 9.03
CA ASN A 69 6.93 1.36 8.29
C ASN A 69 7.74 0.15 7.78
N PHE A 70 7.58 -0.13 6.49
CA PHE A 70 8.34 -1.16 5.76
C PHE A 70 9.63 -0.63 5.12
N ALA A 71 9.86 0.69 5.15
CA ALA A 71 10.99 1.34 4.48
C ALA A 71 12.26 1.38 5.35
N SER A 72 12.21 0.92 6.60
CA SER A 72 13.39 0.91 7.47
C SER A 72 14.46 -0.01 6.91
N ASN A 73 15.66 0.53 6.67
CA ASN A 73 16.82 -0.20 6.15
C ASN A 73 17.22 -1.41 7.00
N GLU A 74 16.90 -1.39 8.30
CA GLU A 74 17.16 -2.49 9.24
C GLU A 74 16.28 -3.72 8.94
N HIS A 75 15.15 -3.52 8.27
CA HIS A 75 14.21 -4.58 7.90
C HIS A 75 14.39 -5.06 6.46
N LEU A 76 15.23 -4.37 5.67
CA LEU A 76 15.46 -4.68 4.27
C LEU A 76 16.65 -5.62 4.11
N ARG A 77 16.36 -6.88 3.76
CA ARG A 77 17.40 -7.88 3.43
C ARG A 77 18.23 -7.48 2.21
N TYR A 78 17.61 -6.85 1.22
CA TYR A 78 18.28 -6.34 0.04
C TYR A 78 18.12 -4.81 0.01
N SER A 79 19.22 -4.08 -0.21
CA SER A 79 19.19 -2.61 -0.32
C SER A 79 18.57 -2.13 -1.65
N SER A 80 18.55 -2.99 -2.66
CA SER A 80 17.97 -2.71 -3.96
C SER A 80 17.57 -4.01 -4.66
N ILE A 81 16.51 -3.93 -5.46
CA ILE A 81 16.09 -4.99 -6.38
C ILE A 81 16.60 -4.75 -7.81
N ARG A 82 17.48 -3.75 -8.02
CA ARG A 82 18.01 -3.44 -9.36
C ARG A 82 18.83 -4.61 -9.91
N PRO A 83 18.51 -5.14 -11.10
CA PRO A 83 19.19 -6.33 -11.65
C PRO A 83 20.61 -6.08 -12.14
N GLY A 84 20.99 -4.85 -12.49
CA GLY A 84 22.37 -4.53 -12.85
C GLY A 84 22.92 -3.27 -12.18
N ARG A 85 24.21 -3.00 -12.41
CA ARG A 85 25.01 -2.02 -11.67
C ARG A 85 25.57 -0.90 -12.54
N LEU A 86 25.84 -1.17 -13.81
CA LEU A 86 26.47 -0.24 -14.74
C LEU A 86 25.44 0.68 -15.41
N LYS A 87 25.96 1.67 -16.12
CA LYS A 87 25.19 2.45 -17.09
C LYS A 87 24.83 1.49 -18.24
N ASP A 88 23.56 1.52 -18.67
CA ASP A 88 22.97 0.62 -19.69
C ASP A 88 22.63 -0.81 -19.21
N ASP A 89 22.92 -1.15 -17.96
CA ASP A 89 22.43 -2.38 -17.35
C ASP A 89 20.91 -2.33 -17.09
N PRO A 90 20.22 -3.50 -17.09
CA PRO A 90 18.82 -3.61 -16.72
C PRO A 90 18.51 -2.97 -15.37
N THR A 91 17.39 -2.25 -15.34
CA THR A 91 16.91 -1.48 -14.19
C THR A 91 15.67 -2.13 -13.59
N VAL A 92 15.12 -1.51 -12.53
CA VAL A 92 13.95 -2.05 -11.82
C VAL A 92 12.72 -2.14 -12.73
N THR A 93 12.59 -1.26 -13.73
CA THR A 93 11.48 -1.26 -14.68
C THR A 93 11.52 -2.41 -15.67
N ASP A 94 12.70 -3.02 -15.85
CA ASP A 94 12.89 -4.15 -16.78
C ASP A 94 12.55 -5.50 -16.13
N ILE A 95 12.24 -5.51 -14.83
CA ILE A 95 11.90 -6.72 -14.08
C ILE A 95 10.52 -7.22 -14.49
N LYS A 96 10.45 -8.49 -14.89
CA LYS A 96 9.20 -9.19 -15.22
C LYS A 96 8.70 -10.04 -14.07
N ALA A 97 9.61 -10.64 -13.30
CA ALA A 97 9.23 -11.38 -12.09
C ALA A 97 10.36 -11.43 -11.05
N LEU A 98 9.96 -11.59 -9.79
CA LEU A 98 10.81 -11.89 -8.65
C LEU A 98 10.38 -13.22 -8.02
N LYS A 99 11.36 -14.03 -7.65
CA LYS A 99 11.16 -15.29 -6.92
C LYS A 99 11.85 -15.17 -5.57
N TYR A 100 11.08 -15.42 -4.51
CA TYR A 100 11.56 -15.39 -3.13
C TYR A 100 11.65 -16.83 -2.62
N GLU A 101 12.85 -17.27 -2.27
CA GLU A 101 13.10 -18.63 -1.77
C GLU A 101 14.22 -18.61 -0.74
N ASN A 102 13.96 -19.13 0.46
CA ASN A 102 14.96 -19.22 1.54
C ASN A 102 15.68 -17.89 1.85
N GLY A 103 14.94 -16.77 1.74
CA GLY A 103 15.47 -15.42 1.94
C GLY A 103 16.39 -14.93 0.82
N LYS A 104 16.55 -15.66 -0.27
CA LYS A 104 17.16 -15.16 -1.50
C LYS A 104 16.09 -14.63 -2.44
N ILE A 105 16.47 -13.65 -3.25
CA ILE A 105 15.65 -13.12 -4.32
C ILE A 105 16.35 -13.41 -5.64
N GLU A 106 15.62 -14.09 -6.52
CA GLU A 106 15.99 -14.28 -7.92
C GLU A 106 15.10 -13.40 -8.80
N VAL A 107 15.66 -12.90 -9.89
CA VAL A 107 15.01 -11.96 -10.80
C VAL A 107 14.92 -12.55 -12.21
N LYS A 108 13.84 -12.20 -12.90
CA LYS A 108 13.60 -12.55 -14.30
C LYS A 108 13.36 -11.26 -15.09
N ILE A 109 14.19 -11.04 -16.11
CA ILE A 109 14.15 -9.85 -16.99
C ILE A 109 13.41 -10.16 -18.30
N ASN A 110 13.47 -11.42 -18.77
CA ASN A 110 12.73 -11.89 -19.93
C ASN A 110 11.97 -13.18 -19.57
N TYR A 111 10.77 -13.37 -20.11
CA TYR A 111 9.94 -14.55 -19.85
C TYR A 111 10.60 -15.87 -20.28
N ASP A 112 11.49 -15.83 -21.28
CA ASP A 112 12.14 -17.04 -21.82
C ASP A 112 13.49 -17.36 -21.16
N THR A 113 14.04 -16.45 -20.37
CA THR A 113 15.34 -16.68 -19.71
C THR A 113 15.20 -17.46 -18.41
N GLU A 114 16.29 -18.05 -17.94
CA GLU A 114 16.33 -18.63 -16.59
C GLU A 114 16.31 -17.53 -15.50
N TRP A 115 16.05 -17.94 -14.27
CA TRP A 115 16.12 -17.08 -13.09
C TRP A 115 17.58 -16.71 -12.79
N GLN A 116 17.82 -15.46 -12.44
CA GLN A 116 19.16 -14.97 -12.09
C GLN A 116 19.18 -14.49 -10.65
N GLU A 117 20.22 -14.81 -9.88
CA GLU A 117 20.37 -14.23 -8.54
C GLU A 117 20.54 -12.70 -8.64
N LEU A 118 19.88 -11.95 -7.75
CA LEU A 118 20.10 -10.49 -7.69
C LEU A 118 21.58 -10.19 -7.36
N PRO A 119 22.19 -9.22 -8.06
CA PRO A 119 23.60 -8.87 -7.82
C PRO A 119 23.81 -8.17 -6.47
N ALA A 120 22.75 -7.66 -5.84
CA ALA A 120 22.83 -7.03 -4.53
C ALA A 120 23.10 -8.09 -3.44
N ARG A 121 24.10 -7.87 -2.59
CA ARG A 121 24.41 -8.81 -1.51
C ARG A 121 23.32 -8.78 -0.44
N PRO A 122 22.75 -9.92 -0.03
CA PRO A 122 21.78 -9.95 1.06
C PRO A 122 22.46 -9.61 2.39
N LYS A 123 21.79 -8.77 3.18
CA LYS A 123 22.13 -8.48 4.57
C LYS A 123 21.56 -9.56 5.48
N GLU A 124 22.28 -9.86 6.55
CA GLU A 124 21.68 -10.56 7.68
C GLU A 124 20.75 -9.60 8.41
N ILE A 125 19.49 -9.99 8.55
CA ILE A 125 18.48 -9.23 9.27
C ILE A 125 17.97 -10.09 10.42
N PRO A 126 17.67 -9.49 11.58
CA PRO A 126 17.02 -10.21 12.67
C PRO A 126 15.63 -10.69 12.23
N ILE A 127 15.09 -11.67 12.95
CA ILE A 127 13.68 -12.06 12.78
C ILE A 127 12.81 -10.87 13.22
N ILE A 128 12.04 -10.33 12.28
CA ILE A 128 11.14 -9.21 12.54
C ILE A 128 9.81 -9.78 13.02
N GLU A 129 9.53 -9.64 14.32
CA GLU A 129 8.24 -10.06 14.88
C GLU A 129 7.15 -9.02 14.62
N LYS A 130 7.49 -7.72 14.68
CA LYS A 130 6.58 -6.60 14.43
C LYS A 130 7.32 -5.47 13.73
N TYR A 131 6.71 -4.94 12.68
CA TYR A 131 7.19 -3.72 12.05
C TYR A 131 6.82 -2.51 12.91
N PRO A 132 7.68 -1.47 12.97
CA PRO A 132 7.37 -0.23 13.65
C PRO A 132 6.21 0.47 12.95
N ARG A 133 5.48 1.31 13.69
CA ARG A 133 4.44 2.14 13.09
C ARG A 133 5.06 3.19 12.18
N MET A 134 4.37 3.51 11.08
CA MET A 134 4.74 4.61 10.19
C MET A 134 4.60 5.95 10.92
N LEU A 135 3.56 6.07 11.74
CA LEU A 135 3.29 7.25 12.54
C LEU A 135 3.01 6.81 13.99
N ASN A 136 3.63 7.48 14.95
CA ASN A 136 3.41 7.22 16.38
C ASN A 136 2.19 7.96 16.94
N GLN A 137 1.77 9.03 16.26
CA GLN A 137 0.65 9.88 16.61
C GLN A 137 0.05 10.51 15.35
N ARG A 138 -1.14 11.11 15.49
CA ARG A 138 -1.74 11.94 14.43
C ARG A 138 -0.79 13.07 14.03
N CYS A 139 -0.69 13.35 12.74
CA CYS A 139 0.15 14.43 12.23
C CYS A 139 -0.37 15.79 12.70
N LYS A 140 0.51 16.61 13.28
CA LYS A 140 0.19 18.00 13.60
C LYS A 140 -0.08 18.77 12.31
N ILE A 141 -1.09 19.64 12.36
CA ILE A 141 -1.37 20.59 11.30
C ILE A 141 -0.85 21.99 11.69
N PRO A 142 -0.63 22.92 10.75
CA PRO A 142 -0.26 24.31 11.09
C PRO A 142 -1.42 25.10 11.74
N ASP A 143 -1.12 26.15 12.51
CA ASP A 143 -2.12 26.91 13.29
C ASP A 143 -3.22 27.49 12.45
N ASN A 144 -2.84 28.10 11.33
CA ASN A 144 -3.81 28.73 10.45
C ASN A 144 -4.78 27.69 9.88
N LYS A 145 -4.29 26.48 9.56
CA LYS A 145 -5.14 25.38 9.10
C LYS A 145 -6.05 24.89 10.21
N TRP A 146 -5.54 24.74 11.43
CA TRP A 146 -6.37 24.35 12.57
C TRP A 146 -7.48 25.36 12.83
N LYS A 147 -7.17 26.67 12.88
CA LYS A 147 -8.16 27.74 13.07
C LYS A 147 -9.26 27.71 12.02
N HIS A 148 -8.90 27.64 10.74
CA HIS A 148 -9.89 27.53 9.65
C HIS A 148 -10.77 26.27 9.78
N LEU A 149 -10.21 25.14 10.23
CA LEU A 149 -11.01 23.92 10.46
C LEU A 149 -11.94 24.06 11.68
N GLN A 150 -11.55 24.83 12.70
CA GLN A 150 -12.44 25.14 13.83
C GLN A 150 -13.62 26.03 13.42
N GLU A 151 -13.46 26.91 12.43
CA GLU A 151 -14.57 27.70 11.88
C GLU A 151 -15.64 26.80 11.22
N LEU A 152 -15.22 25.67 10.62
CA LEU A 152 -16.13 24.68 10.02
C LEU A 152 -16.83 23.78 11.04
N LYS A 153 -16.49 23.89 12.33
CA LYS A 153 -17.07 23.07 13.40
C LYS A 153 -18.59 23.21 13.52
N THR A 154 -19.18 24.29 13.00
CA THR A 154 -20.64 24.52 12.99
C THR A 154 -21.40 23.54 12.09
N VAL A 155 -20.73 22.85 11.17
CA VAL A 155 -21.35 22.06 10.08
C VAL A 155 -21.28 20.53 10.34
N HIS A 156 -21.22 20.10 11.61
CA HIS A 156 -21.04 18.71 12.11
C HIS A 156 -19.58 18.19 12.21
N VAL A 157 -19.41 17.15 13.06
CA VAL A 157 -18.17 16.40 13.42
C VAL A 157 -17.27 17.03 14.50
N HIS A 158 -17.86 17.53 15.59
CA HIS A 158 -17.14 18.17 16.70
C HIS A 158 -15.97 17.35 17.26
N HIS A 159 -16.19 16.05 17.53
CA HIS A 159 -15.16 15.20 18.14
C HIS A 159 -13.89 15.05 17.27
N PHE A 160 -14.01 15.08 15.94
CA PHE A 160 -12.83 15.02 15.08
C PHE A 160 -12.02 16.31 15.20
N TYR A 161 -12.68 17.46 15.05
CA TYR A 161 -12.05 18.78 15.12
C TYR A 161 -11.48 19.11 16.50
N ASP A 162 -12.15 18.66 17.57
CA ASP A 162 -11.71 18.86 18.95
C ASP A 162 -10.41 18.12 19.28
N ASN A 163 -10.16 17.01 18.60
CA ASN A 163 -9.00 16.15 18.81
C ASN A 163 -7.97 16.28 17.68
N LEU A 164 -8.00 17.37 16.89
CA LEU A 164 -6.98 17.64 15.89
C LEU A 164 -5.71 18.13 16.59
N PRO A 165 -4.59 17.39 16.50
CA PRO A 165 -3.32 17.86 17.02
C PRO A 165 -2.83 19.02 16.15
N HIS A 166 -2.37 20.07 16.81
CA HIS A 166 -1.92 21.28 16.17
C HIS A 166 -0.62 21.74 16.84
#